data_AF-A0A9X3WBR4-F1
#
_entry.id   AF-A0A9X3WBR4-F1
#
_cell.length_a   1.000
_cell.length_b   1.000
_cell.length_c   1.000
_cell.angle_alpha   90.00
_cell.angle_beta   90.00
_cell.angle_gamma   90.00
#
_symmetry.space_group_name_H-M   'P 1'
#
loop_
_entity.id
_entity.type
_entity.pdbx_description
1 polymer ?
#
loop_
_entity_poly.entity_id
_entity_poly.type
_entity_poly.pdbx_seq_one_letter_code
_entity_poly.pdbx_strand_id
1 'polypeptide(L)'
;MKKLIKHLKVIIVVLIFSFLPFMDITKPFNGVLLQKAHGIEDSFPMENLTNADFLNQLVIVPNEISDQLSLFVMLERINRIDRPVLQLLVVQGVKIRLFEGSLTDEPLLAYLKSERPRGYKGDVTWDDVPGSGGSWLISAKIGSSMPGNGHSSINLELHEIGHTVYNLLLTDRSFATSLEDAWKLEVKTVFGKKEYFNNYESEYFSEMFASYYYSDSSNYDIKKNAPETYRVLSNLESLKSSTIQPNYYK
;
A
#
# COMPACT_ATOMS: atom_id res chain seq x y z
N MET A 1 1.53 -38.28 44.06
CA MET A 1 1.78 -38.31 42.60
C MET A 1 0.68 -37.68 41.75
N LYS A 2 -0.60 -38.12 41.80
CA LYS A 2 -1.66 -37.59 40.91
C LYS A 2 -1.91 -36.07 41.00
N LYS A 3 -1.85 -35.46 42.20
CA LYS A 3 -1.97 -33.99 42.37
C LYS A 3 -0.79 -33.22 41.78
N LEU A 4 0.43 -33.73 41.92
CA LEU A 4 1.65 -33.12 41.38
C LEU A 4 1.63 -33.10 39.84
N ILE A 5 1.19 -34.19 39.22
CA ILE A 5 1.01 -34.30 37.76
C ILE A 5 -0.07 -33.32 37.26
N LYS A 6 -1.15 -33.11 38.03
CA LYS A 6 -2.21 -32.15 37.69
C LYS A 6 -1.68 -30.71 37.69
N HIS A 7 -0.90 -30.32 38.70
CA HIS A 7 -0.32 -28.98 38.77
C HIS A 7 0.76 -28.76 37.69
N LEU A 8 1.55 -29.79 37.38
CA LEU A 8 2.54 -29.73 36.30
C LEU A 8 1.89 -29.50 34.92
N LYS A 9 0.74 -30.15 34.64
CA LYS A 9 -0.02 -29.92 33.39
C LYS A 9 -0.55 -28.49 33.27
N VAL A 10 -1.05 -27.92 34.36
CA VAL A 10 -1.55 -26.53 34.38
C VAL A 10 -0.40 -25.55 34.14
N ILE A 11 0.76 -25.78 34.76
CA ILE A 11 1.95 -24.94 34.56
C ILE A 11 2.44 -25.00 33.11
N ILE A 12 2.45 -26.18 32.48
CA ILE A 12 2.84 -26.33 31.07
C ILE A 12 1.88 -25.58 30.14
N VAL A 13 0.56 -25.65 30.38
CA VAL A 13 -0.43 -24.90 29.59
C VAL A 13 -0.24 -23.39 29.76
N VAL A 14 -0.06 -22.91 30.99
CA VAL A 14 0.21 -21.48 31.25
C VAL A 14 1.50 -21.02 30.58
N LEU A 15 2.55 -21.84 30.61
CA LEU A 15 3.82 -21.53 29.94
C LEU A 15 3.64 -21.45 28.42
N ILE A 16 2.98 -22.43 27.80
CA ILE A 16 2.68 -22.42 26.36
C ILE A 16 1.91 -21.14 25.99
N PHE A 17 0.86 -20.78 26.73
CA PHE A 17 0.09 -19.56 26.46
C PHE A 17 0.86 -18.26 26.77
N SER A 18 1.82 -18.28 27.69
CA SER A 18 2.69 -17.12 27.96
C SER A 18 3.77 -16.89 26.89
N PHE A 19 4.10 -17.93 26.09
CA PHE A 19 5.01 -17.83 24.95
C PHE A 19 4.29 -17.63 23.59
N LEU A 20 2.98 -17.93 23.49
CA LEU A 20 2.18 -17.63 22.30
C LEU A 20 2.17 -16.15 21.86
N PRO A 21 2.22 -15.11 22.73
CA PRO A 21 2.28 -13.72 22.27
C PRO A 21 3.63 -13.33 21.64
N PHE A 22 4.64 -14.22 21.63
CA PHE A 22 5.95 -14.00 21.00
C PHE A 22 6.13 -14.76 19.68
N MET A 23 5.18 -15.63 19.31
CA MET A 23 5.13 -16.10 17.93
C MET A 23 4.59 -14.95 17.09
N ASP A 24 5.49 -14.27 16.41
CA ASP A 24 5.15 -13.37 15.32
C ASP A 24 4.51 -14.22 14.22
N ILE A 25 3.19 -14.46 14.32
CA ILE A 25 2.37 -15.02 13.24
C ILE A 25 2.18 -13.89 12.22
N THR A 26 3.26 -13.27 11.79
CA THR A 26 3.27 -12.55 10.53
C THR A 26 3.04 -13.62 9.48
N LYS A 27 1.93 -13.48 8.75
CA LYS A 27 1.62 -14.34 7.60
C LYS A 27 2.90 -14.42 6.75
N PRO A 28 3.41 -15.63 6.41
CA PRO A 28 4.67 -15.74 5.71
C PRO A 28 4.55 -15.02 4.37
N PHE A 29 5.35 -13.97 4.18
CA PHE A 29 5.52 -13.28 2.91
C PHE A 29 6.97 -13.39 2.47
N ASN A 30 7.22 -13.37 1.17
CA ASN A 30 8.58 -13.41 0.64
C ASN A 30 9.21 -12.02 0.74
N GLY A 31 10.29 -11.90 1.53
CA GLY A 31 11.11 -10.69 1.66
C GLY A 31 11.52 -10.37 3.09
N VAL A 32 12.23 -9.26 3.26
CA VAL A 32 12.64 -8.69 4.54
C VAL A 32 12.16 -7.26 4.65
N LEU A 33 11.89 -6.79 5.87
CA LEU A 33 11.64 -5.37 6.10
C LEU A 33 12.85 -4.56 5.67
N LEU A 34 12.62 -3.39 5.09
CA LEU A 34 13.66 -2.49 4.60
C LEU A 34 14.72 -2.21 5.69
N GLN A 35 14.29 -2.01 6.94
CA GLN A 35 15.19 -1.80 8.08
C GLN A 35 16.14 -2.97 8.39
N LYS A 36 15.84 -4.17 7.88
CA LYS A 36 16.63 -5.40 8.08
C LYS A 36 17.38 -5.82 6.81
N ALA A 37 17.19 -5.09 5.72
CA ALA A 37 17.80 -5.42 4.44
C ALA A 37 19.26 -4.97 4.44
N HIS A 38 20.17 -5.93 4.63
CA HIS A 38 21.60 -5.70 4.60
C HIS A 38 22.08 -5.31 3.17
N GLY A 39 23.03 -4.38 3.06
CA GLY A 39 23.64 -3.97 1.79
C GLY A 39 22.91 -2.85 1.03
N ILE A 40 21.75 -2.39 1.50
CA ILE A 40 21.06 -1.21 0.95
C ILE A 40 21.69 0.10 1.46
N GLU A 41 22.19 0.09 2.70
CA GLU A 41 22.76 1.27 3.38
C GLU A 41 24.00 1.84 2.65
N ASP A 42 24.83 0.99 2.05
CA ASP A 42 26.02 1.41 1.31
C ASP A 42 25.70 2.01 -0.07
N SER A 43 24.49 1.73 -0.58
CA SER A 43 24.08 2.07 -1.95
C SER A 43 23.13 3.26 -2.01
N PHE A 44 22.43 3.56 -0.90
CA PHE A 44 21.44 4.64 -0.84
C PHE A 44 21.49 5.39 0.49
N PRO A 45 21.60 6.73 0.47
CA PRO A 45 21.58 7.54 1.68
C PRO A 45 20.14 7.67 2.19
N MET A 46 19.60 6.58 2.76
CA MET A 46 18.26 6.52 3.36
C MET A 46 18.06 7.59 4.44
N GLU A 47 19.14 8.02 5.08
CA GLU A 47 19.21 9.15 6.02
C GLU A 47 18.71 10.49 5.47
N ASN A 48 18.71 10.66 4.14
CA ASN A 48 18.22 11.88 3.50
C ASN A 48 16.70 11.86 3.28
N LEU A 49 16.05 10.70 3.43
CA LEU A 49 14.60 10.59 3.28
C LEU A 49 13.91 11.08 4.55
N THR A 50 13.13 12.16 4.41
CA THR A 50 12.38 12.78 5.51
C THR A 50 11.44 11.81 6.23
N ASN A 51 11.01 10.73 5.57
CA ASN A 51 10.11 9.70 6.09
C ASN A 51 10.76 8.32 6.24
N ALA A 52 12.09 8.26 6.32
CA ALA A 52 12.84 7.01 6.46
C ALA A 52 12.33 6.12 7.62
N ASP A 53 11.94 6.72 8.74
CA ASP A 53 11.42 6.02 9.91
C ASP A 53 10.12 5.25 9.63
N PHE A 54 9.22 5.79 8.80
CA PHE A 54 8.01 5.09 8.38
C PHE A 54 8.29 4.09 7.25
N LEU A 55 9.13 4.45 6.28
CA LEU A 55 9.48 3.54 5.18
C LEU A 55 10.12 2.25 5.72
N ASN A 56 10.98 2.36 6.72
CA ASN A 56 11.62 1.23 7.41
C ASN A 56 10.62 0.25 8.05
N GLN A 57 9.45 0.75 8.48
CA GLN A 57 8.40 -0.05 9.09
C GLN A 57 7.40 -0.60 8.07
N LEU A 58 7.19 0.11 6.96
CA LEU A 58 6.19 -0.23 5.94
C LEU A 58 6.74 -1.14 4.85
N VAL A 59 7.95 -0.87 4.38
CA VAL A 59 8.46 -1.44 3.14
C VAL A 59 9.10 -2.81 3.38
N ILE A 60 8.73 -3.77 2.54
CA ILE A 60 9.33 -5.09 2.42
C ILE A 60 10.02 -5.15 1.06
N VAL A 61 11.24 -5.66 1.02
CA VAL A 61 12.04 -5.85 -0.19
C VAL A 61 12.50 -7.31 -0.32
N PRO A 62 12.90 -7.77 -1.51
CA PRO A 62 13.51 -9.09 -1.67
C PRO A 62 14.82 -9.20 -0.87
N ASN A 63 15.24 -10.43 -0.54
CA ASN A 63 16.52 -10.67 0.14
C ASN A 63 17.73 -10.23 -0.70
N GLU A 64 17.60 -10.37 -2.03
CA GLU A 64 18.58 -9.93 -3.01
C GLU A 64 17.86 -9.02 -4.00
N ILE A 65 18.37 -7.81 -4.19
CA ILE A 65 17.77 -6.80 -5.08
C ILE A 65 18.66 -6.68 -6.30
N SER A 66 18.11 -6.98 -7.48
CA SER A 66 18.84 -6.90 -8.75
C SER A 66 18.84 -5.47 -9.31
N ASP A 67 17.72 -4.74 -9.17
CA ASP A 67 17.59 -3.35 -9.62
C ASP A 67 17.45 -2.38 -8.44
N GLN A 68 18.60 -2.12 -7.83
CA GLN A 68 18.72 -1.23 -6.68
C GLN A 68 18.31 0.22 -7.01
N LEU A 69 18.62 0.71 -8.21
CA LEU A 69 18.29 2.09 -8.59
C LEU A 69 16.78 2.29 -8.70
N SER A 70 16.07 1.37 -9.35
CA SER A 70 14.61 1.44 -9.44
C SER A 70 13.96 1.35 -8.06
N LEU A 71 14.47 0.49 -7.17
CA LEU A 71 14.01 0.41 -5.79
C LEU A 71 14.14 1.77 -5.09
N PHE A 72 15.29 2.43 -5.19
CA PHE A 72 15.50 3.73 -4.55
C PHE A 72 14.56 4.81 -5.10
N VAL A 73 14.37 4.90 -6.41
CA VAL A 73 13.44 5.86 -7.03
C VAL A 73 12.00 5.62 -6.54
N MET A 74 11.59 4.37 -6.35
CA MET A 74 10.29 4.05 -5.76
C MET A 74 10.21 4.53 -4.31
N LEU A 75 11.26 4.29 -3.50
CA LEU A 75 11.32 4.78 -2.12
C LEU A 75 11.26 6.30 -2.04
N GLU A 76 11.96 7.03 -2.91
CA GLU A 76 11.88 8.49 -2.99
C GLU A 76 10.47 8.99 -3.30
N ARG A 77 9.73 8.30 -4.17
CA ARG A 77 8.34 8.66 -4.49
C ARG A 77 7.41 8.40 -3.32
N ILE A 78 7.54 7.24 -2.67
CA ILE A 78 6.76 6.93 -1.45
C ILE A 78 7.11 7.91 -0.33
N ASN A 79 8.37 8.34 -0.24
CA ASN A 79 8.83 9.35 0.72
C ASN A 79 8.10 10.69 0.58
N ARG A 80 7.54 11.01 -0.60
CA ARG A 80 6.76 12.25 -0.81
C ARG A 80 5.38 12.24 -0.17
N ILE A 81 4.88 11.07 0.23
CA ILE A 81 3.57 10.95 0.89
C ILE A 81 3.64 11.63 2.27
N ASP A 82 2.58 12.35 2.63
CA ASP A 82 2.51 13.07 3.89
C ASP A 82 2.70 12.13 5.09
N ARG A 83 3.50 12.59 6.05
CA ARG A 83 3.82 11.81 7.27
C ARG A 83 2.60 11.23 7.97
N PRO A 84 1.48 11.97 8.17
CA PRO A 84 0.31 11.40 8.81
C PRO A 84 -0.35 10.25 8.04
N VAL A 85 -0.24 10.23 6.71
CA VAL A 85 -0.74 9.13 5.88
C VAL A 85 0.15 7.91 6.04
N LEU A 86 1.47 8.07 5.98
CA LEU A 86 2.40 6.96 6.25
C LEU A 86 2.24 6.43 7.67
N GLN A 87 2.04 7.31 8.65
CA GLN A 87 1.75 6.92 10.03
C GLN A 87 0.44 6.13 10.14
N LEU A 88 -0.61 6.53 9.43
CA LEU A 88 -1.87 5.77 9.36
C LEU A 88 -1.59 4.35 8.86
N LEU A 89 -0.85 4.18 7.77
CA LEU A 89 -0.51 2.86 7.24
C LEU A 89 0.23 2.00 8.27
N VAL A 90 1.20 2.58 9.01
CA VAL A 90 1.93 1.88 10.07
C VAL A 90 0.99 1.42 11.19
N VAL A 91 0.14 2.31 11.69
CA VAL A 91 -0.81 2.01 12.78
C VAL A 91 -1.82 0.94 12.38
N GLN A 92 -2.19 0.90 11.09
CA GLN A 92 -3.12 -0.10 10.53
C GLN A 92 -2.42 -1.43 10.20
N GLY A 93 -1.12 -1.55 10.46
CA GLY A 93 -0.36 -2.77 10.19
C GLY A 93 -0.17 -3.05 8.69
N VAL A 94 -0.30 -2.04 7.84
CA VAL A 94 -0.10 -2.16 6.39
C VAL A 94 1.37 -2.41 6.08
N LYS A 95 1.62 -3.16 5.00
CA LYS A 95 2.93 -3.39 4.41
C LYS A 95 2.94 -3.06 2.93
N ILE A 96 4.07 -2.54 2.47
CA ILE A 96 4.34 -2.22 1.06
C ILE A 96 5.44 -3.15 0.58
N ARG A 97 5.07 -4.21 -0.13
CA ARG A 97 6.00 -5.17 -0.72
C ARG A 97 6.45 -4.67 -2.09
N LEU A 98 7.71 -4.27 -2.16
CA LEU A 98 8.39 -4.02 -3.43
C LEU A 98 9.04 -5.33 -3.87
N PHE A 99 8.69 -5.84 -5.04
CA PHE A 99 9.07 -7.20 -5.44
C PHE A 99 9.67 -7.29 -6.85
N GLU A 100 10.38 -8.38 -7.10
CA GLU A 100 10.84 -8.81 -8.42
C GLU A 100 10.10 -10.09 -8.83
N GLY A 101 10.05 -10.41 -10.12
CA GLY A 101 9.33 -11.59 -10.62
C GLY A 101 7.83 -11.34 -10.86
N SER A 102 6.99 -12.35 -10.61
CA SER A 102 5.53 -12.25 -10.75
C SER A 102 4.87 -11.93 -9.40
N LEU A 103 3.75 -11.22 -9.45
CA LEU A 103 2.94 -10.92 -8.27
C LEU A 103 2.48 -12.20 -7.57
N THR A 104 2.14 -13.22 -8.35
CA THR A 104 1.57 -14.50 -7.87
C THR A 104 2.64 -15.50 -7.40
N ASP A 105 3.92 -15.16 -7.49
CA ASP A 105 5.01 -15.92 -6.85
C ASP A 105 5.00 -15.74 -5.32
N GLU A 106 4.24 -14.76 -4.81
CA GLU A 106 3.96 -14.59 -3.39
C GLU A 106 2.94 -15.65 -2.91
N PRO A 107 3.28 -16.51 -1.93
CA PRO A 107 2.35 -17.52 -1.41
C PRO A 107 0.99 -16.96 -1.00
N LEU A 108 0.96 -15.73 -0.46
CA LEU A 108 -0.28 -15.06 -0.08
C LEU A 108 -1.15 -14.62 -1.27
N LEU A 109 -0.58 -14.49 -2.47
CA LEU A 109 -1.26 -14.07 -3.69
C LEU A 109 -1.33 -15.17 -4.75
N ALA A 110 -0.77 -16.35 -4.48
CA ALA A 110 -0.76 -17.49 -5.41
C ALA A 110 -2.17 -17.94 -5.82
N TYR A 111 -3.20 -17.67 -5.01
CA TYR A 111 -4.60 -17.94 -5.34
C TYR A 111 -5.12 -17.10 -6.51
N LEU A 112 -4.44 -16.00 -6.86
CA LEU A 112 -4.76 -15.16 -8.02
C LEU A 112 -4.15 -15.69 -9.32
N LYS A 113 -3.34 -16.74 -9.26
CA LYS A 113 -2.69 -17.31 -10.44
C LYS A 113 -3.74 -17.72 -11.47
N SER A 114 -3.56 -17.24 -12.71
CA SER A 114 -4.52 -17.43 -13.81
C SER A 114 -5.91 -16.80 -13.63
N GLU A 115 -6.15 -16.05 -12.54
CA GLU A 115 -7.35 -15.24 -12.38
C GLU A 115 -7.22 -13.92 -13.15
N ARG A 116 -8.35 -13.40 -13.64
CA ARG A 116 -8.36 -12.17 -14.42
C ARG A 116 -8.57 -10.94 -13.52
N PRO A 117 -7.68 -9.95 -13.55
CA PRO A 117 -7.89 -8.68 -12.86
C PRO A 117 -9.06 -7.91 -13.45
N ARG A 118 -9.79 -7.18 -12.59
CA ARG A 118 -10.91 -6.35 -13.01
C ARG A 118 -10.43 -5.25 -13.97
N GLY A 119 -11.20 -4.98 -15.03
CA GLY A 119 -10.91 -3.89 -15.97
C GLY A 119 -9.92 -4.23 -17.09
N TYR A 120 -9.17 -5.33 -16.98
CA TYR A 120 -8.26 -5.78 -18.04
C TYR A 120 -9.02 -6.49 -19.15
N LYS A 121 -8.53 -6.34 -20.39
CA LYS A 121 -9.07 -6.97 -21.62
C LYS A 121 -8.16 -8.10 -22.09
N GLY A 122 -8.69 -9.02 -22.87
CA GLY A 122 -7.94 -10.15 -23.42
C GLY A 122 -7.59 -11.22 -22.38
N ASP A 123 -6.46 -11.90 -22.58
CA ASP A 123 -6.00 -13.04 -21.79
C ASP A 123 -5.06 -12.65 -20.65
N VAL A 124 -5.07 -11.37 -20.24
CA VAL A 124 -4.25 -10.85 -19.14
C VAL A 124 -4.73 -11.45 -17.82
N THR A 125 -3.80 -11.99 -17.04
CA THR A 125 -4.05 -12.56 -15.71
C THR A 125 -3.29 -11.78 -14.64
N TRP A 126 -3.53 -12.06 -13.35
CA TRP A 126 -2.74 -11.47 -12.27
C TRP A 126 -1.25 -11.83 -12.32
N ASP A 127 -0.86 -12.84 -13.11
CA ASP A 127 0.56 -13.16 -13.36
C ASP A 127 1.27 -12.03 -14.14
N ASP A 128 0.50 -11.26 -14.91
CA ASP A 128 0.95 -10.16 -15.77
C ASP A 128 0.80 -8.78 -15.11
N VAL A 129 0.13 -8.69 -13.96
CA VAL A 129 -0.15 -7.42 -13.29
C VAL A 129 1.02 -7.01 -12.40
N PRO A 130 1.56 -5.79 -12.54
CA PRO A 130 2.74 -5.38 -11.81
C PRO A 130 2.46 -4.93 -10.36
N GLY A 131 1.21 -4.76 -9.95
CA GLY A 131 0.87 -4.32 -8.60
C GLY A 131 -0.53 -4.68 -8.14
N SER A 132 -0.75 -4.55 -6.83
CA SER A 132 -2.05 -4.72 -6.20
C SER A 132 -2.13 -3.96 -4.88
N GLY A 133 -3.20 -3.21 -4.67
CA GLY A 133 -3.50 -2.48 -3.45
C GLY A 133 -4.89 -2.76 -2.89
N GLY A 134 -5.30 -1.95 -1.91
CA GLY A 134 -6.63 -2.02 -1.29
C GLY A 134 -6.72 -2.97 -0.09
N SER A 135 -5.65 -3.68 0.25
CA SER A 135 -5.56 -4.57 1.42
C SER A 135 -4.41 -4.16 2.35
N TRP A 136 -4.20 -4.90 3.44
CA TRP A 136 -3.07 -4.70 4.34
C TRP A 136 -1.71 -4.92 3.65
N LEU A 137 -1.66 -5.69 2.56
CA LEU A 137 -0.46 -5.93 1.78
C LEU A 137 -0.59 -5.25 0.42
N ILE A 138 0.12 -4.14 0.26
CA ILE A 138 0.32 -3.47 -1.02
C ILE A 138 1.50 -4.16 -1.70
N SER A 139 1.40 -4.43 -3.00
CA SER A 139 2.49 -4.98 -3.80
C SER A 139 2.73 -4.11 -5.03
N ALA A 140 4.00 -3.78 -5.30
CA ALA A 140 4.41 -3.06 -6.50
C ALA A 140 5.74 -3.62 -7.03
N LYS A 141 5.78 -3.95 -8.33
CA LYS A 141 6.95 -4.55 -8.97
C LYS A 141 8.04 -3.50 -9.19
N ILE A 142 9.25 -3.83 -8.73
CA ILE A 142 10.44 -3.00 -8.91
C ILE A 142 10.70 -2.79 -10.41
N GLY A 143 10.96 -1.53 -10.78
CA GLY A 143 11.20 -1.11 -12.18
C GLY A 143 9.94 -0.96 -13.03
N SER A 144 8.74 -1.24 -12.49
CA SER A 144 7.47 -1.17 -13.24
C SER A 144 6.62 0.07 -12.91
N SER A 145 7.22 1.10 -12.31
CA SER A 145 6.45 2.26 -11.80
C SER A 145 5.76 3.11 -12.87
N MET A 146 6.33 3.18 -14.07
CA MET A 146 5.89 4.12 -15.11
C MET A 146 4.77 3.52 -15.97
N PRO A 147 3.83 4.35 -16.47
CA PRO A 147 2.78 3.89 -17.38
C PRO A 147 3.34 3.10 -18.56
N GLY A 148 2.65 2.04 -18.95
CA GLY A 148 3.05 1.16 -20.05
C GLY A 148 3.80 -0.10 -19.60
N ASN A 149 4.22 -0.20 -18.34
CA ASN A 149 4.84 -1.40 -17.77
C ASN A 149 3.80 -2.38 -17.21
N GLY A 150 2.77 -2.69 -17.99
CA GLY A 150 1.67 -3.58 -17.56
C GLY A 150 0.51 -2.89 -16.82
N HIS A 151 0.57 -1.58 -16.65
CA HIS A 151 -0.51 -0.76 -16.09
C HIS A 151 -0.55 0.63 -16.77
N SER A 152 -1.62 1.40 -16.55
CA SER A 152 -1.82 2.73 -17.15
C SER A 152 -1.73 3.91 -16.19
N SER A 153 -1.58 3.65 -14.89
CA SER A 153 -1.50 4.66 -13.83
C SER A 153 -0.25 5.53 -13.98
N ILE A 154 -0.34 6.82 -13.62
CA ILE A 154 0.80 7.77 -13.66
C ILE A 154 2.02 7.25 -12.89
N ASN A 155 1.78 6.52 -11.81
CA ASN A 155 2.78 5.86 -11.00
C ASN A 155 2.17 4.64 -10.28
N LEU A 156 2.80 3.47 -10.42
CA LEU A 156 2.30 2.21 -9.87
C LEU A 156 2.23 2.23 -8.34
N GLU A 157 3.36 2.41 -7.66
CA GLU A 157 3.45 2.28 -6.21
C GLU A 157 2.52 3.27 -5.49
N LEU A 158 2.44 4.51 -5.96
CA LEU A 158 1.53 5.50 -5.38
C LEU A 158 0.06 5.16 -5.65
N HIS A 159 -0.26 4.60 -6.83
CA HIS A 159 -1.62 4.19 -7.16
C HIS A 159 -2.09 3.04 -6.25
N GLU A 160 -1.27 2.01 -6.07
CA GLU A 160 -1.61 0.88 -5.19
C GLU A 160 -1.69 1.27 -3.71
N ILE A 161 -0.84 2.22 -3.27
CA ILE A 161 -0.97 2.84 -1.94
C ILE A 161 -2.30 3.60 -1.84
N GLY A 162 -2.66 4.35 -2.89
CA GLY A 162 -3.92 5.09 -2.99
C GLY A 162 -5.15 4.22 -2.75
N HIS A 163 -5.19 3.00 -3.31
CA HIS A 163 -6.29 2.06 -3.07
C HIS A 163 -6.44 1.70 -1.59
N THR A 164 -5.31 1.50 -0.92
CA THR A 164 -5.30 1.12 0.49
C THR A 164 -5.71 2.28 1.38
N VAL A 165 -5.18 3.47 1.10
CA VAL A 165 -5.57 4.71 1.78
C VAL A 165 -7.06 4.97 1.61
N TYR A 166 -7.60 4.82 0.40
CA TYR A 166 -9.03 4.95 0.12
C TYR A 166 -9.87 4.08 1.07
N ASN A 167 -9.58 2.79 1.12
CA ASN A 167 -10.32 1.84 1.96
C ASN A 167 -10.23 2.17 3.46
N LEU A 168 -9.10 2.71 3.91
CA LEU A 168 -8.95 3.17 5.30
C LEU A 168 -9.79 4.42 5.57
N LEU A 169 -9.77 5.40 4.67
CA LEU A 169 -10.55 6.63 4.79
C LEU A 169 -12.05 6.36 4.76
N LEU A 170 -12.52 5.35 4.03
CA LEU A 170 -13.93 4.95 4.02
C LEU A 170 -14.46 4.47 5.39
N THR A 171 -13.58 4.13 6.33
CA THR A 171 -14.01 3.79 7.70
C THR A 171 -14.47 5.01 8.50
N ASP A 172 -14.12 6.23 8.04
CA ASP A 172 -14.61 7.49 8.56
C ASP A 172 -15.72 8.06 7.66
N ARG A 173 -16.86 8.38 8.25
CA ARG A 173 -18.04 8.84 7.50
C ARG A 173 -17.83 10.19 6.82
N SER A 174 -17.05 11.07 7.43
CA SER A 174 -16.78 12.41 6.87
C SER A 174 -15.91 12.30 5.63
N PHE A 175 -14.87 11.47 5.68
CA PHE A 175 -14.04 11.18 4.52
C PHE A 175 -14.83 10.45 3.44
N ALA A 176 -15.60 9.40 3.77
CA ALA A 176 -16.42 8.67 2.80
C ALA A 176 -17.36 9.60 2.03
N THR A 177 -18.05 10.50 2.73
CA THR A 177 -18.96 11.48 2.09
C THR A 177 -18.18 12.45 1.20
N SER A 178 -17.06 12.97 1.68
CA SER A 178 -16.25 13.95 0.93
C SER A 178 -15.64 13.35 -0.34
N LEU A 179 -15.23 12.07 -0.28
CA LEU A 179 -14.70 11.32 -1.42
C LEU A 179 -15.76 11.08 -2.48
N GLU A 180 -16.95 10.62 -2.06
CA GLU A 180 -18.08 10.36 -2.96
C GLU A 180 -18.53 11.65 -3.66
N ASP A 181 -18.63 12.76 -2.92
CA ASP A 181 -19.03 14.06 -3.46
C ASP A 181 -18.01 14.60 -4.48
N ALA A 182 -16.72 14.53 -4.15
CA ALA A 182 -15.65 14.97 -5.05
C ALA A 182 -15.65 14.13 -6.35
N TRP A 183 -15.75 12.80 -6.23
CA TRP A 183 -15.79 11.90 -7.38
C TRP A 183 -16.97 12.21 -8.31
N LYS A 184 -18.19 12.33 -7.78
CA LYS A 184 -19.39 12.63 -8.58
C LYS A 184 -19.30 13.97 -9.31
N LEU A 185 -18.68 14.97 -8.68
CA LEU A 185 -18.52 16.30 -9.24
C LEU A 185 -17.48 16.34 -10.36
N GLU A 186 -16.36 15.62 -10.21
CA GLU A 186 -15.14 15.90 -10.98
C GLU A 186 -14.77 14.79 -11.98
N VAL A 187 -15.18 13.54 -11.76
CA VAL A 187 -14.69 12.39 -12.55
C VAL A 187 -14.89 12.55 -14.06
N LYS A 188 -16.06 13.05 -14.49
CA LYS A 188 -16.36 13.25 -15.91
C LYS A 188 -15.55 14.38 -16.53
N THR A 189 -15.18 15.39 -15.74
CA THR A 189 -14.34 16.51 -16.18
C THR A 189 -12.89 16.06 -16.32
N VAL A 190 -12.39 15.30 -15.34
CA VAL A 190 -10.98 14.86 -15.29
C VAL A 190 -10.71 13.73 -16.27
N PHE A 191 -11.58 12.71 -16.31
CA PHE A 191 -11.35 11.48 -17.06
C PHE A 191 -12.27 11.30 -18.28
N GLY A 192 -13.16 12.25 -18.54
CA GLY A 192 -14.04 12.22 -19.71
C GLY A 192 -14.90 10.97 -19.75
N LYS A 193 -14.81 10.21 -20.86
CA LYS A 193 -15.56 8.96 -21.09
C LYS A 193 -14.81 7.70 -20.66
N LYS A 194 -13.70 7.80 -19.91
CA LYS A 194 -12.98 6.62 -19.43
C LYS A 194 -13.83 5.89 -18.38
N GLU A 195 -14.57 4.87 -18.84
CA GLU A 195 -15.54 4.11 -18.03
C GLU A 195 -14.94 3.54 -16.75
N TYR A 196 -13.66 3.17 -16.75
CA TYR A 196 -12.98 2.62 -15.59
C TYR A 196 -13.08 3.57 -14.37
N PHE A 197 -12.66 4.82 -14.52
CA PHE A 197 -12.73 5.81 -13.43
C PHE A 197 -14.16 6.29 -13.16
N ASN A 198 -15.02 6.33 -14.21
CA ASN A 198 -16.42 6.73 -14.08
C ASN A 198 -17.28 5.70 -13.33
N ASN A 199 -16.87 4.44 -13.28
CA ASN A 199 -17.63 3.36 -12.65
C ASN A 199 -17.05 2.92 -11.30
N TYR A 200 -15.79 3.27 -11.01
CA TYR A 200 -15.09 2.86 -9.80
C TYR A 200 -14.45 4.06 -9.10
N GLU A 201 -15.10 4.53 -8.03
CA GLU A 201 -14.59 5.62 -7.18
C GLU A 201 -13.19 5.33 -6.63
N SER A 202 -12.90 4.07 -6.26
CA SER A 202 -11.58 3.65 -5.77
C SER A 202 -10.48 3.88 -6.79
N GLU A 203 -10.74 3.63 -8.07
CA GLU A 203 -9.78 3.85 -9.17
C GLU A 203 -9.55 5.34 -9.41
N TYR A 204 -10.63 6.12 -9.36
CA TYR A 204 -10.55 7.58 -9.45
C TYR A 204 -9.68 8.13 -8.33
N PHE A 205 -9.99 7.80 -7.08
CA PHE A 205 -9.23 8.30 -5.94
C PHE A 205 -7.76 7.88 -6.02
N SER A 206 -7.48 6.62 -6.37
CA SER A 206 -6.11 6.11 -6.37
C SER A 206 -5.23 6.76 -7.44
N GLU A 207 -5.80 7.05 -8.61
CA GLU A 207 -5.09 7.79 -9.67
C GLU A 207 -4.87 9.27 -9.29
N MET A 208 -5.84 9.89 -8.62
CA MET A 208 -5.71 11.25 -8.13
C MET A 208 -4.70 11.35 -6.97
N PHE A 209 -4.69 10.36 -6.06
CA PHE A 209 -3.68 10.23 -5.01
C PHE A 209 -2.28 10.08 -5.60
N ALA A 210 -2.12 9.20 -6.59
CA ALA A 210 -0.85 9.03 -7.29
C ALA A 210 -0.40 10.34 -7.94
N SER A 211 -1.30 11.00 -8.67
CA SER A 211 -1.01 12.29 -9.32
C SER A 211 -0.65 13.39 -8.31
N TYR A 212 -1.23 13.39 -7.10
CA TYR A 212 -0.99 14.42 -6.07
C TYR A 212 0.42 14.34 -5.51
N TYR A 213 0.93 13.12 -5.27
CA TYR A 213 2.26 12.90 -4.70
C TYR A 213 3.36 12.68 -5.75
N TYR A 214 3.02 12.44 -7.02
CA TYR A 214 4.01 12.11 -8.05
C TYR A 214 4.95 13.27 -8.40
N SER A 215 4.41 14.47 -8.62
CA SER A 215 5.18 15.66 -8.99
C SER A 215 4.43 16.96 -8.71
N ASP A 216 5.15 18.07 -8.60
CA ASP A 216 4.54 19.39 -8.37
C ASP A 216 3.65 19.81 -9.57
N SER A 217 4.04 19.39 -10.78
CA SER A 217 3.25 19.64 -12.00
C SER A 217 1.93 18.89 -11.97
N SER A 218 1.94 17.59 -11.67
CA SER A 218 0.71 16.78 -11.60
C SER A 218 -0.17 17.21 -10.42
N ASN A 219 0.44 17.58 -9.29
CA ASN A 219 -0.26 18.17 -8.15
C ASN A 219 -0.99 19.46 -8.53
N TYR A 220 -0.32 20.35 -9.26
CA TYR A 220 -0.92 21.59 -9.78
C TYR A 220 -2.08 21.31 -10.75
N ASP A 221 -1.95 20.31 -11.62
CA ASP A 221 -3.02 19.92 -12.54
C ASP A 221 -4.27 19.41 -11.80
N ILE A 222 -4.11 18.67 -10.70
CA ILE A 222 -5.23 18.29 -9.83
C ILE A 222 -5.88 19.54 -9.24
N LYS A 223 -5.09 20.43 -8.65
CA LYS A 223 -5.61 21.67 -8.03
C LYS A 223 -6.49 22.48 -8.98
N LYS A 224 -6.11 22.49 -10.26
CA LYS A 224 -6.83 23.22 -11.31
C LYS A 224 -8.07 22.47 -11.82
N ASN A 225 -7.96 21.16 -12.06
CA ASN A 225 -8.96 20.40 -12.79
C ASN A 225 -9.91 19.58 -11.88
N ALA A 226 -9.53 19.38 -10.62
CA ALA A 226 -10.25 18.62 -9.60
C ALA A 226 -10.06 19.24 -8.19
N PRO A 227 -10.48 20.51 -7.99
CA PRO A 227 -10.24 21.25 -6.76
C PRO A 227 -10.87 20.62 -5.49
N GLU A 228 -11.99 19.93 -5.57
CA GLU A 228 -12.58 19.23 -4.42
C GLU A 228 -11.75 18.00 -4.04
N THR A 229 -11.30 17.23 -5.02
CA THR A 229 -10.36 16.13 -4.77
C THR A 229 -9.05 16.64 -4.21
N TYR A 230 -8.51 17.74 -4.74
CA TYR A 230 -7.34 18.41 -4.18
C TYR A 230 -7.54 18.75 -2.70
N ARG A 231 -8.70 19.34 -2.35
CA ARG A 231 -9.03 19.71 -0.98
C ARG A 231 -9.09 18.50 -0.06
N VAL A 232 -9.66 17.39 -0.51
CA VAL A 232 -9.68 16.13 0.28
C VAL A 232 -8.26 15.62 0.52
N LEU A 233 -7.42 15.59 -0.52
CA LEU A 233 -6.03 15.13 -0.42
C LEU A 233 -5.18 16.05 0.47
N SER A 234 -5.30 17.38 0.34
CA SER A 234 -4.57 18.32 1.19
C SER A 234 -4.95 18.22 2.66
N ASN A 235 -6.19 17.82 2.97
CA ASN A 235 -6.60 17.62 4.37
C ASN A 235 -5.85 16.46 5.03
N LEU A 236 -5.28 15.53 4.25
CA LEU A 236 -4.50 14.40 4.75
C LEU A 236 -3.19 14.84 5.43
N GLU A 237 -2.66 16.01 5.08
CA GLU A 237 -1.49 16.64 5.75
C GLU A 237 -1.72 16.87 7.25
N SER A 238 -2.98 16.95 7.69
CA SER A 238 -3.38 17.15 9.08
C SER A 238 -4.14 15.97 9.67
N LEU A 239 -4.13 14.82 8.98
CA LEU A 239 -4.84 13.61 9.38
C LEU A 239 -4.40 13.16 10.78
N LYS A 240 -5.37 12.77 11.60
CA LYS A 240 -5.11 12.13 12.89
C LYS A 240 -5.40 10.66 12.75
N SER A 241 -4.36 9.82 12.67
CA SER A 241 -4.53 8.36 12.51
C SER A 241 -5.44 7.74 13.59
N SER A 242 -5.49 8.32 14.79
CA SER A 242 -6.37 7.91 15.88
C SER A 242 -7.87 8.07 15.61
N THR A 243 -8.27 8.85 14.60
CA THR A 243 -9.69 9.02 14.22
C THR A 243 -10.16 7.99 13.21
N ILE A 244 -9.22 7.28 12.56
CA ILE A 244 -9.53 6.25 11.57
C ILE A 244 -9.64 4.90 12.28
N GLN A 245 -10.77 4.21 12.07
CA GLN A 245 -11.00 2.92 12.72
C GLN A 245 -10.07 1.84 12.15
N PRO A 246 -9.71 0.82 12.94
CA PRO A 246 -9.01 -0.34 12.42
C PRO A 246 -9.78 -0.99 11.26
N ASN A 247 -9.13 -1.11 10.10
CA ASN A 247 -9.70 -1.84 8.98
C ASN A 247 -9.24 -3.30 9.05
N TYR A 248 -10.15 -4.17 9.49
CA TYR A 248 -9.94 -5.61 9.42
C TYR A 248 -10.24 -6.07 8.00
N TYR A 249 -9.22 -6.03 7.14
CA TYR A 249 -9.29 -6.59 5.80
C TYR A 249 -9.80 -8.04 5.89
N LYS A 250 -10.98 -8.29 5.33
CA LYS A 250 -11.64 -9.61 5.34
C LYS A 250 -11.04 -10.54 4.31
#